data_AF-A0ABD5V5E0-F1
#
_entry.id   AF-A0ABD5V5E0-F1
#
_cell.length_a   1.000
_cell.length_b   1.000
_cell.length_c   1.000
_cell.angle_alpha   90.00
_cell.angle_beta   90.00
_cell.angle_gamma   90.00
#
_symmetry.space_group_name_H-M   'P 1'
#
loop_
_entity.id
_entity.type
_entity.pdbx_description
1 polymer ?
#
loop_
_entity_poly.entity_id
_entity_poly.type
_entity_poly.pdbx_seq_one_letter_code
_entity_poly.pdbx_strand_id
1 'polypeptide(L)'
;MQLPDPGLLFRLAVAVFVIVTPTLMFLGLVRLLERVRDDDLIYRLMTEEELRTVERSHSLAGFVEEVTGTTPGTVRCPDCGAINAAGMGSCVECGARVG
;
A
#
# COMPACT_ATOMS: atom_id res chain seq x y z
N MET A 1 -44.43 3.79 22.21
CA MET A 1 -43.07 3.23 22.25
C MET A 1 -42.85 2.57 23.60
N GLN A 2 -42.85 1.24 23.67
CA GLN A 2 -42.40 0.49 24.85
C GLN A 2 -40.87 0.68 24.94
N LEU A 3 -40.33 1.23 26.03
CA LEU A 3 -38.87 1.31 26.17
C LEU A 3 -38.31 -0.11 26.30
N PRO A 4 -37.23 -0.45 25.57
CA PRO A 4 -36.62 -1.77 25.64
C PRO A 4 -36.09 -2.05 27.05
N ASP A 5 -36.21 -3.31 27.50
CA ASP A 5 -35.73 -3.73 28.81
C ASP A 5 -34.25 -3.40 28.98
N PRO A 6 -33.83 -2.89 30.17
CA PRO A 6 -32.43 -2.50 30.40
C PRO A 6 -31.44 -3.65 30.20
N GLY A 7 -31.87 -4.90 30.44
CA GLY A 7 -31.06 -6.10 30.18
C GLY A 7 -30.82 -6.37 28.69
N LEU A 8 -31.77 -6.02 27.82
CA LEU A 8 -31.63 -6.15 26.37
C LEU A 8 -30.62 -5.12 25.84
N LEU A 9 -30.75 -3.87 26.29
CA LEU A 9 -29.84 -2.78 25.93
C LEU A 9 -28.39 -3.10 26.32
N PHE A 10 -28.17 -3.65 27.52
CA PHE A 10 -26.83 -4.03 27.97
C PHE A 10 -26.21 -5.11 27.08
N ARG A 11 -26.95 -6.17 26.74
CA ARG A 11 -26.45 -7.24 25.87
C ARG A 11 -26.15 -6.75 24.46
N LEU A 12 -26.99 -5.86 23.94
CA LEU A 12 -26.78 -5.28 22.61
C LEU A 12 -25.53 -4.40 22.61
N ALA A 13 -25.32 -3.60 23.65
CA ALA A 13 -24.09 -2.81 23.79
C ALA A 13 -22.83 -3.69 23.86
N VAL A 14 -22.86 -4.77 24.65
CA VAL A 14 -21.74 -5.73 24.73
C VAL A 14 -21.49 -6.40 23.38
N ALA A 15 -22.54 -6.83 22.68
CA ALA A 15 -22.42 -7.46 21.37
C ALA A 15 -21.79 -6.51 20.34
N VAL A 16 -22.27 -5.26 20.27
CA VAL A 16 -21.70 -4.24 19.38
C VAL A 16 -20.24 -3.97 19.74
N PHE A 17 -19.92 -3.82 21.03
CA PHE A 17 -18.55 -3.59 21.47
C PHE A 17 -17.62 -4.73 21.05
N VAL A 18 -17.99 -5.98 21.30
CA VAL A 18 -17.18 -7.16 20.96
C VAL A 18 -16.95 -7.28 19.45
N ILE A 19 -17.91 -6.86 18.62
CA ILE A 19 -17.78 -6.89 17.16
C ILE A 19 -16.93 -5.72 16.64
N VAL A 20 -17.17 -4.51 17.13
CA VAL A 20 -16.56 -3.28 16.59
C VAL A 20 -15.11 -3.11 17.09
N THR A 21 -14.83 -3.49 18.33
CA THR A 21 -13.51 -3.34 18.95
C THR A 21 -12.36 -3.98 18.15
N PRO A 22 -12.42 -5.26 17.72
CA PRO A 22 -11.32 -5.86 16.95
C PRO A 22 -11.07 -5.15 15.62
N THR A 23 -12.12 -4.67 14.94
CA THR A 23 -11.98 -3.88 13.70
C THR A 23 -11.32 -2.54 13.96
N LEU A 24 -11.75 -1.81 15.01
CA LEU A 24 -11.12 -0.54 15.39
C LEU A 24 -9.68 -0.73 15.84
N MET A 25 -9.38 -1.82 16.57
CA MET A 25 -8.03 -2.15 17.00
C MET A 25 -7.12 -2.43 15.80
N PHE A 26 -7.63 -3.18 14.81
CA PHE A 26 -6.91 -3.44 13.56
C PHE A 26 -6.66 -2.15 12.77
N LEU A 27 -7.69 -1.33 12.54
CA LEU A 27 -7.54 -0.07 11.83
C LEU A 27 -6.60 0.90 12.57
N GLY A 28 -6.69 0.93 13.90
CA GLY A 28 -5.79 1.71 14.75
C GLY A 28 -4.33 1.25 14.60
N LEU A 29 -4.10 -0.06 14.59
CA LEU A 29 -2.76 -0.62 14.38
C LEU A 29 -2.22 -0.27 12.99
N VAL A 30 -3.03 -0.44 11.94
CA VAL A 30 -2.62 -0.10 10.56
C VAL A 30 -2.26 1.39 10.46
N ARG A 31 -3.10 2.28 11.00
CA ARG A 31 -2.83 3.73 11.02
C ARG A 31 -1.59 4.09 11.84
N LEU A 32 -1.34 3.39 12.93
CA LEU A 32 -0.14 3.56 13.74
C LEU A 32 1.12 3.15 12.95
N LEU A 33 1.06 2.01 12.24
CA LEU A 33 2.16 1.54 11.40
C LEU A 33 2.40 2.47 10.21
N GLU A 34 1.33 2.97 9.57
CA GLU A 34 1.41 3.99 8.52
C GLU A 34 2.07 5.26 9.04
N ARG A 35 1.68 5.72 10.24
CA ARG A 35 2.29 6.89 10.88
C ARG A 35 3.79 6.71 11.14
N VAL A 36 4.20 5.56 11.68
CA VAL A 36 5.62 5.27 11.95
C VAL A 36 6.43 5.20 10.66
N ARG A 37 5.82 4.76 9.55
CA ARG A 37 6.46 4.73 8.23
C ARG A 37 6.56 6.13 7.60
N ASP A 38 5.54 6.97 7.76
CA ASP A 38 5.46 8.27 7.10
C ASP A 38 6.18 9.40 7.86
N ASP A 39 6.47 9.21 9.14
CA ASP A 39 7.26 10.18 9.91
C ASP A 39 8.74 10.15 9.42
N ASP A 40 9.08 11.15 8.61
CA ASP A 40 10.43 11.66 8.31
C ASP A 40 11.32 10.87 7.32
N LEU A 41 11.16 9.54 7.17
CA LEU A 41 12.07 8.76 6.31
C LEU A 41 11.77 8.93 4.80
N ILE A 42 10.49 8.98 4.41
CA ILE A 42 10.09 9.08 3.00
C ILE A 42 10.46 10.45 2.41
N TYR A 43 10.25 11.55 3.14
CA TYR A 43 10.60 12.88 2.66
C TYR A 43 12.12 13.06 2.46
N ARG A 44 12.93 12.48 3.36
CA ARG A 44 14.40 12.49 3.21
C ARG A 44 14.85 11.66 2.00
N LEU A 45 14.27 10.48 1.80
CA LEU A 45 14.59 9.62 0.65
C LEU A 45 14.16 10.25 -0.68
N MET A 46 12.98 10.87 -0.75
CA MET A 46 12.52 11.58 -1.94
C MET A 46 13.46 12.75 -2.29
N THR A 47 13.90 13.51 -1.28
CA THR A 47 14.84 14.62 -1.48
C THR A 47 16.23 14.14 -1.92
N GLU A 48 16.72 13.01 -1.35
CA GLU A 48 17.98 12.38 -1.78
C GLU A 48 17.88 11.73 -3.16
N GLU A 49 16.75 11.14 -3.52
CA GLU A 49 16.51 10.59 -4.86
C GLU A 49 16.48 11.68 -5.91
N GLU A 50 15.78 12.81 -5.68
CA GLU A 50 15.79 13.95 -6.60
C GLU A 50 17.22 14.48 -6.82
N LEU A 51 17.99 14.68 -5.74
CA LEU A 51 19.40 15.06 -5.82
C LEU A 51 20.26 14.04 -6.57
N ARG A 52 20.08 12.73 -6.30
CA ARG A 52 20.80 11.66 -7.00
C ARG A 52 20.39 11.54 -8.46
N THR A 53 19.13 11.80 -8.83
CA THR A 53 18.71 11.80 -10.24
C THR A 53 19.31 12.98 -11.00
N VAL A 54 19.41 14.16 -10.37
CA VAL A 54 20.09 15.33 -10.96
C VAL A 54 21.60 15.12 -11.08
N GLU A 55 22.23 14.45 -10.12
CA GLU A 55 23.66 14.09 -10.18
C GLU A 55 23.93 12.95 -11.18
N ARG A 56 23.02 11.96 -11.27
CA ARG A 56 23.10 10.85 -12.23
C ARG A 56 22.86 11.29 -13.66
N SER A 57 22.01 12.28 -13.92
CA SER A 57 21.85 12.86 -15.27
C SER A 57 23.07 13.68 -15.72
N HIS A 58 23.88 14.17 -14.78
CA HIS A 58 25.19 14.79 -15.07
C HIS A 58 26.38 13.81 -15.04
N SER A 59 26.18 12.55 -14.66
CA SER A 59 27.20 11.50 -14.62
C SER A 59 26.95 10.45 -15.69
N LEU A 60 28.02 9.91 -16.28
CA LEU A 60 28.02 8.95 -17.39
C LEU A 60 27.13 7.71 -17.19
N ALA A 61 26.70 7.41 -15.96
CA ALA A 61 25.76 6.33 -15.65
C ALA A 61 24.33 6.57 -16.19
N GLY A 62 23.80 7.80 -16.15
CA GLY A 62 22.47 8.10 -16.70
C GLY A 62 22.37 7.87 -18.21
N PHE A 63 23.47 8.12 -18.92
CA PHE A 63 23.57 7.88 -20.36
C PHE A 63 23.59 6.38 -20.71
N VAL A 64 24.08 5.51 -19.83
CA VAL A 64 24.08 4.06 -20.05
C VAL A 64 22.70 3.45 -19.80
N GLU A 65 21.94 3.99 -18.84
CA GLU A 65 20.59 3.50 -18.50
C GLU A 65 19.54 3.87 -19.54
N GLU A 66 19.60 5.10 -20.08
CA GLU A 66 18.72 5.53 -21.18
C GLU A 66 19.00 4.76 -22.47
N VAL A 67 20.26 4.41 -22.74
CA VAL A 67 20.65 3.60 -23.91
C VAL A 67 20.28 2.11 -23.75
N THR A 68 20.13 1.61 -22.51
CA THR A 68 19.84 0.19 -22.28
C THR A 68 18.36 -0.12 -22.15
N GLY A 69 17.50 0.82 -21.74
CA GLY A 69 16.02 0.71 -21.85
C GLY A 69 15.40 -0.56 -21.25
N THR A 70 16.14 -1.32 -20.46
CA THR A 70 15.71 -2.57 -19.84
C THR A 70 15.58 -2.32 -18.36
N THR A 71 14.37 -1.97 -17.91
CA THR A 71 13.96 -2.30 -16.54
C THR A 71 13.62 -3.80 -16.54
N PRO A 72 14.51 -4.70 -16.11
CA PRO A 72 14.24 -6.12 -16.14
C PRO A 72 13.42 -6.42 -14.88
N GLY A 73 12.09 -6.38 -14.98
CA GLY A 73 11.30 -6.66 -13.79
C GLY A 73 9.83 -6.30 -13.81
N THR A 74 9.23 -5.93 -14.94
CA THR A 74 7.78 -5.66 -15.00
C THR A 74 7.11 -6.40 -16.15
N VAL A 75 5.90 -6.92 -15.88
CA VAL A 75 5.02 -7.61 -16.82
C VAL A 75 3.68 -6.88 -16.87
N ARG A 76 3.17 -6.67 -18.09
CA ARG A 76 1.87 -6.01 -18.29
C ARG A 76 0.77 -7.05 -18.31
N CYS A 77 -0.30 -6.83 -17.54
CA CYS A 77 -1.47 -7.69 -17.55
C CYS A 77 -2.18 -7.61 -18.91
N PRO A 78 -2.45 -8.75 -19.58
CA PRO A 78 -3.12 -8.76 -20.87
C PRO A 78 -4.61 -8.38 -20.79
N ASP A 79 -5.25 -8.57 -19.63
CA ASP A 79 -6.69 -8.32 -19.46
C ASP A 79 -7.01 -6.85 -19.13
N CYS A 80 -6.31 -6.26 -18.15
CA CYS A 80 -6.60 -4.90 -17.67
C CYS A 80 -5.52 -3.88 -18.00
N GLY A 81 -4.37 -4.31 -18.54
CA GLY A 81 -3.27 -3.42 -18.91
C GLY A 81 -2.40 -2.90 -17.76
N ALA A 82 -2.68 -3.31 -16.52
CA ALA A 82 -1.92 -2.92 -15.33
C ALA A 82 -0.47 -3.45 -15.36
N ILE A 83 0.46 -2.69 -14.82
CA ILE A 83 1.88 -3.06 -14.73
C ILE A 83 2.11 -3.81 -13.40
N ASN A 84 2.60 -5.04 -13.48
CA ASN A 84 2.91 -5.90 -12.35
C ASN A 84 4.43 -6.15 -12.31
N ALA A 85 5.00 -6.40 -11.14
CA ALA A 85 6.36 -6.92 -11.02
C ALA A 85 6.51 -8.31 -11.67
N ALA A 86 7.67 -8.57 -12.27
CA ALA A 86 8.01 -9.86 -12.86
C ALA A 86 8.07 -10.95 -11.77
N GLY A 87 7.50 -12.12 -12.06
CA GLY A 87 7.43 -13.25 -11.13
C GLY A 87 6.14 -13.31 -10.29
N MET A 88 5.20 -12.35 -10.45
CA MET A 88 3.86 -12.48 -9.86
C MET A 88 3.02 -13.50 -10.62
N GLY A 89 2.34 -14.41 -9.91
CA GLY A 89 1.44 -15.40 -10.53
C GLY A 89 0.07 -14.84 -10.95
N SER A 90 -0.32 -13.68 -10.42
CA SER A 90 -1.60 -13.02 -10.69
C SER A 90 -1.49 -11.51 -10.59
N CYS A 91 -2.31 -10.79 -11.35
CA CYS A 91 -2.38 -9.35 -11.36
C CYS A 91 -2.93 -8.82 -10.03
N VAL A 92 -2.32 -7.78 -9.50
CA VAL A 92 -2.75 -7.13 -8.24
C VAL A 92 -4.07 -6.38 -8.37
N GLU A 93 -4.44 -5.96 -9.59
CA GLU A 93 -5.65 -5.18 -9.85
C GLU A 93 -6.87 -6.07 -10.14
N CYS A 94 -6.74 -7.00 -11.08
CA CYS A 94 -7.88 -7.79 -11.58
C CYS A 94 -7.84 -9.27 -11.18
N GLY A 95 -6.73 -9.73 -10.57
CA GLY A 95 -6.56 -11.15 -10.20
C GLY A 95 -6.31 -12.11 -11.36
N ALA A 96 -6.28 -11.64 -12.61
CA ALA A 96 -5.96 -12.48 -13.77
C ALA A 96 -4.53 -13.00 -13.70
N ARG A 97 -4.23 -14.17 -14.30
CA ARG A 97 -2.86 -14.71 -14.32
C ARG A 97 -1.96 -13.82 -15.18
N VAL A 98 -0.77 -13.52 -14.66
CA VAL A 98 0.24 -12.69 -15.35
C VAL A 98 1.56 -13.47 -15.42
N GLY A 99 1.63 -14.42 -16.35
CA GLY A 99 2.78 -15.31 -16.52
C GLY A 99 2.55 -16.30 -17.64
#